data_AF-A0A703UQ73-F1
#
_entry.id   AF-A0A703UQ73-F1
#
_cell.length_a   1.000
_cell.length_b   1.000
_cell.length_c   1.000
_cell.angle_alpha   90.00
_cell.angle_beta   90.00
_cell.angle_gamma   90.00
#
_symmetry.space_group_name_H-M   'P 1'
#
loop_
_entity.id
_entity.type
_entity.pdbx_description
1 polymer ?
#
loop_
_entity_poly.entity_id
_entity_poly.type
_entity_poly.pdbx_seq_one_letter_code
_entity_poly.pdbx_strand_id
1 'polypeptide(L)' 'NAQPLPEAFAVAPYYEMALAADHPQREAILAVLQDLDALFVRDKS' A
#
# COMPACT_ATOMS: atom_id res chain seq x y z
N ASN A 1 15.74 -2.90 -18.50
CA ASN A 1 15.42 -4.03 -17.60
C ASN A 1 14.14 -3.71 -16.84
N ALA A 2 12.98 -4.08 -17.38
CA ALA A 2 11.73 -4.03 -16.63
C ALA A 2 11.63 -5.33 -15.81
N GLN A 3 11.60 -5.21 -14.49
CA GLN A 3 11.29 -6.33 -13.60
C GLN A 3 9.76 -6.39 -13.46
N PRO A 4 9.16 -7.60 -13.44
CA PRO A 4 7.73 -7.73 -13.20
C PRO A 4 7.36 -7.19 -11.82
N LEU A 5 6.16 -6.62 -11.70
CA LEU A 5 5.65 -6.19 -10.40
C LEU A 5 5.42 -7.42 -9.50
N PRO A 6 5.81 -7.38 -8.21
CA PRO A 6 5.54 -8.47 -7.29
C PRO A 6 4.03 -8.75 -7.13
N GLU A 7 3.64 -10.00 -7.33
CA GLU A 7 2.22 -10.43 -7.42
C GLU A 7 1.42 -10.32 -6.11
N ALA A 8 2.09 -10.26 -4.97
CA ALA A 8 1.47 -10.24 -3.64
C ALA A 8 1.91 -9.02 -2.82
N PHE A 9 2.28 -7.93 -3.50
CA PHE A 9 2.66 -6.71 -2.83
C PHE A 9 1.41 -6.03 -2.23
N ALA A 10 1.36 -5.95 -0.91
CA ALA A 10 0.41 -5.14 -0.17
C ALA A 10 1.07 -4.64 1.12
N VAL A 11 1.23 -3.33 1.27
CA VAL A 11 1.88 -2.71 2.43
C VAL A 11 0.90 -1.95 3.31
N ALA A 12 -0.25 -1.51 2.79
CA ALA A 12 -1.26 -0.82 3.59
C ALA A 12 -1.70 -1.62 4.83
N PRO A 13 -1.96 -2.95 4.77
CA PRO A 13 -2.37 -3.72 5.95
C PRO A 13 -1.33 -3.71 7.07
N TYR A 14 -0.05 -3.66 6.71
CA TYR A 14 1.03 -3.57 7.70
C TYR A 14 1.03 -2.19 8.38
N TYR A 15 0.87 -1.11 7.60
CA TYR A 15 0.86 0.26 8.14
C TYR A 15 -0.41 0.59 8.91
N GLU A 16 -1.54 -0.07 8.63
CA GLU A 16 -2.74 0.03 9.46
C GLU A 16 -2.47 -0.41 10.90
N MET A 17 -1.64 -1.44 11.10
CA MET A 17 -1.26 -1.92 12.43
C MET A 17 -0.04 -1.19 13.02
N ALA A 18 0.91 -0.80 12.16
CA ALA A 18 2.17 -0.19 12.59
C ALA A 18 2.06 1.31 12.90
N LEU A 19 1.17 2.04 12.20
CA LEU A 19 0.96 3.46 12.47
C LEU A 19 0.06 3.63 13.68
N ALA A 20 0.61 4.29 14.71
CA ALA A 20 -0.14 4.74 15.86
C ALA A 20 -1.35 5.59 15.42
N ALA A 21 -2.49 5.42 16.08
CA ALA A 21 -3.75 6.06 15.70
C ALA A 21 -3.70 7.60 15.77
N ASP A 22 -2.82 8.14 16.61
CA ASP A 22 -2.56 9.57 16.78
C ASP A 22 -1.47 10.11 15.84
N HIS A 23 -0.95 9.28 14.93
CA HIS A 23 0.03 9.74 13.96
C HIS A 23 -0.57 10.83 13.07
N PRO A 24 0.07 12.01 12.97
CA PRO A 24 -0.39 13.05 12.08
C PRO A 24 -0.57 12.51 10.66
N GLN A 25 -1.69 12.83 10.03
CA GLN A 25 -1.98 12.44 8.65
C GLN A 25 -2.05 10.92 8.41
N ARG A 26 -2.26 10.09 9.45
CA ARG A 26 -2.40 8.63 9.33
C ARG A 26 -3.32 8.22 8.18
N GLU A 27 -4.51 8.80 8.11
CA GLU A 27 -5.49 8.47 7.06
C GLU A 27 -5.00 8.80 5.65
N ALA A 28 -4.31 9.94 5.47
CA ALA A 28 -3.76 10.33 4.18
C ALA A 28 -2.62 9.39 3.75
N ILE A 29 -1.78 8.95 4.69
CA ILE A 29 -0.72 7.98 4.42
C ILE A 29 -1.33 6.63 4.01
N LEU A 30 -2.32 6.14 4.77
CA LEU A 30 -2.99 4.88 4.46
C LEU A 30 -3.68 4.92 3.09
N ALA A 31 -4.31 6.03 2.72
CA ALA A 31 -4.92 6.19 1.40
C ALA A 31 -3.88 6.05 0.26
N VAL A 32 -2.72 6.70 0.39
CA VAL A 32 -1.63 6.58 -0.61
C VAL A 32 -1.08 5.15 -0.68
N LEU A 33 -0.97 4.46 0.45
CA LEU A 33 -0.51 3.06 0.47
C LEU A 33 -1.54 2.11 -0.15
N GLN A 34 -2.83 2.35 0.04
CA GLN A 34 -3.91 1.60 -0.59
C GLN A 34 -3.93 1.82 -2.11
N ASP A 35 -3.74 3.06 -2.56
CA ASP A 35 -3.60 3.37 -3.99
C ASP A 35 -2.38 2.68 -4.60
N LEU A 36 -1.25 2.64 -3.87
CA LEU A 36 -0.06 1.90 -4.28
C LEU A 36 -0.36 0.41 -4.43
N ASP A 37 -0.93 -0.23 -3.40
CA ASP A 37 -1.28 -1.65 -3.42
C ASP A 37 -2.21 -2.00 -4.60
N ALA A 38 -3.16 -1.11 -4.92
CA ALA A 38 -4.08 -1.28 -6.05
C ALA A 38 -3.36 -1.31 -7.42
N LEU A 39 -2.21 -0.65 -7.57
CA LEU A 39 -1.42 -0.72 -8.82
C LEU A 39 -0.90 -2.15 -9.07
N PHE A 40 -0.49 -2.85 -8.01
CA PHE A 40 0.03 -4.21 -8.12
C PHE A 40 -1.08 -5.24 -8.35
N VAL A 41 -2.30 -4.97 -7.90
CA VAL A 41 -3.49 -5.81 -8.17
C VAL A 41 -4.00 -5.61 -9.60
N ARG A 42 -3.98 -4.38 -10.12
CA ARG A 42 -4.48 -4.06 -11.47
C ARG A 42 -3.60 -4.63 -12.58
N ASP A 43 -2.28 -4.66 -12.40
CA ASP A 43 -1.35 -5.28 -13.37
C ASP A 43 -1.57 -6.79 -13.55
N LYS A 44 -2.28 -7.43 -12.61
CA LYS A 44 -2.66 -8.85 -12.67
C LYS A 44 -3.86 -9.14 -13.59
N SER A 45 -4.63 -8.11 -13.98
CA SER A 45 -5.88 -8.25 -14.77
C SER A 45 -5.65 -8.03 -16.26
#